data_AF-A0A6L5F1L6-F1
#
_entry.id   AF-A0A6L5F1L6-F1
#
_cell.length_a   1.000
_cell.length_b   1.000
_cell.length_c   1.000
_cell.angle_alpha   90.00
_cell.angle_beta   90.00
_cell.angle_gamma   90.00
#
_symmetry.space_group_name_H-M   'P 1'
#
loop_
_entity.id
_entity.type
_entity.pdbx_description
1 polymer ?
#
loop_
_entity_poly.entity_id
_entity_poly.type
_entity_poly.pdbx_seq_one_letter_code
_entity_poly.pdbx_strand_id
1 'polypeptide(L)' 'MFTEEGAAQHQIWERRLFEAGYSVLAWPREYGGADADVRQQVIFQEEYLRAGAPDRINRLALGLAGDRVR' A
#
# COMPACT_ATOMS: atom_id res chain seq x y z
N MET A 1 20.74 6.16 -1.01
CA MET A 1 20.73 6.87 0.30
C MET A 1 19.36 7.54 0.42
N PHE A 2 18.67 7.42 1.55
CA PHE A 2 17.41 8.15 1.79
C PHE A 2 17.71 9.65 1.81
N THR A 3 17.18 10.38 0.82
CA THR A 3 17.25 11.84 0.77
C THR A 3 15.93 12.42 1.31
N GLU A 4 15.96 13.65 1.82
CA GLU A 4 14.74 14.34 2.26
C GLU A 4 13.73 14.50 1.11
N GLU A 5 14.23 14.78 -0.08
CA GLU A 5 13.42 14.92 -1.30
C GLU A 5 12.76 13.59 -1.71
N GLY A 6 13.49 12.47 -1.58
CA GLY A 6 12.93 11.13 -1.78
C GLY A 6 11.87 10.78 -0.73
N ALA A 7 12.05 11.22 0.53
CA ALA A 7 11.06 11.03 1.58
C ALA A 7 9.78 11.84 1.34
N ALA A 8 9.89 13.09 0.88
CA ALA A 8 8.75 13.92 0.52
C ALA A 8 7.98 13.32 -0.67
N GLN A 9 8.68 12.87 -1.71
CA GLN A 9 8.08 12.20 -2.86
C GLN A 9 7.33 10.92 -2.45
N HIS A 10 7.91 10.15 -1.54
CA HIS A 10 7.28 8.94 -1.00
C HIS A 10 6.01 9.28 -0.21
N GLN A 11 6.03 10.30 0.67
CA GLN A 11 4.85 10.72 1.43
C GLN A 11 3.70 11.19 0.53
N ILE A 12 4.00 11.97 -0.53
CA ILE A 12 3.01 12.41 -1.50
C ILE A 12 2.37 11.20 -2.18
N TRP A 13 3.17 10.20 -2.54
CA TRP A 13 2.68 9.01 -3.21
C TRP A 13 1.83 8.11 -2.28
N GLU A 14 2.27 7.88 -1.04
CA GLU A 14 1.47 7.13 -0.06
C GLU A 14 0.13 7.82 0.23
N ARG A 15 0.10 9.16 0.26
CA ARG A 15 -1.16 9.91 0.41
C ARG A 15 -2.11 9.66 -0.75
N ARG A 16 -1.63 9.68 -2.00
CA ARG A 16 -2.46 9.38 -3.17
C ARG A 16 -3.02 7.97 -3.14
N LEU A 17 -2.21 7.00 -2.70
CA LEU A 17 -2.66 5.62 -2.55
C LEU A 17 -3.68 5.48 -1.41
N PHE A 18 -3.53 6.22 -0.31
CA PHE A 18 -4.50 6.24 0.78
C PHE A 18 -5.84 6.81 0.31
N GLU A 19 -5.82 7.96 -0.38
CA GLU A 19 -7.02 8.58 -0.97
C GLU A 19 -7.74 7.65 -1.96
N ALA A 20 -6.98 6.81 -2.67
CA ALA A 20 -7.52 5.81 -3.60
C ALA A 20 -7.86 4.45 -2.95
N GLY A 21 -7.65 4.27 -1.64
CA GLY A 21 -7.94 3.02 -0.92
C GLY A 21 -6.92 1.89 -1.12
N TYR A 22 -5.76 2.19 -1.70
CA TYR A 22 -4.69 1.22 -2.01
C TYR A 22 -3.51 1.25 -1.02
N SER A 23 -3.58 2.09 0.02
CA SER A 23 -2.54 2.13 1.05
C SER A 23 -2.57 0.90 1.97
N VAL A 24 -3.76 0.47 2.40
CA VAL A 24 -4.00 -0.66 3.34
C VAL A 24 -5.00 -1.67 2.75
N LEU A 25 -4.64 -2.32 1.64
CA LEU A 25 -5.55 -3.21 0.90
C LEU A 25 -6.21 -4.30 1.76
N ALA A 26 -5.46 -4.96 2.62
CA ALA A 26 -5.94 -6.08 3.44
C ALA A 26 -6.86 -5.67 4.61
N TRP A 27 -6.91 -4.38 4.96
CA TRP A 27 -7.68 -3.94 6.12
C TRP A 27 -9.17 -3.82 5.79
N PRO A 28 -10.06 -4.05 6.77
CA PRO A 28 -11.48 -3.75 6.62
C PRO A 28 -11.75 -2.31 6.15
N ARG A 29 -12.83 -2.15 5.40
CA ARG A 29 -13.27 -0.83 4.86
C ARG A 29 -13.53 0.20 5.95
N GLU A 30 -13.97 -0.22 7.13
CA GLU A 30 -14.19 0.65 8.30
C GLU A 30 -12.91 1.35 8.78
N TYR A 31 -11.74 0.78 8.46
CA TYR A 31 -10.43 1.35 8.76
C TYR A 31 -9.77 1.99 7.53
N GLY A 32 -10.53 2.21 6.45
CA GLY A 32 -10.04 2.83 5.21
C GLY A 32 -9.28 1.87 4.29
N GLY A 33 -9.35 0.55 4.53
CA GLY A 33 -8.83 -0.46 3.62
C GLY A 33 -9.82 -0.93 2.57
N ALA A 34 -9.40 -1.88 1.74
CA ALA A 34 -10.23 -2.41 0.65
C ALA A 34 -10.90 -3.75 1.01
N ASP A 35 -10.60 -4.31 2.19
CA ASP A 35 -10.95 -5.68 2.62
C ASP A 35 -10.52 -6.71 1.57
N ALA A 36 -9.34 -6.49 0.98
CA ALA A 36 -8.87 -7.23 -0.18
C ALA A 36 -8.33 -8.62 0.23
N ASP A 37 -8.82 -9.65 -0.45
CA ASP A 37 -8.31 -11.00 -0.28
C ASP A 37 -6.88 -11.16 -0.84
N VAL A 38 -6.25 -12.30 -0.59
CA VAL A 38 -4.88 -12.58 -1.03
C VAL A 38 -4.73 -12.48 -2.56
N ARG A 39 -5.74 -12.88 -3.33
CA ARG A 39 -5.68 -12.79 -4.80
C ARG A 39 -5.73 -11.35 -5.28
N GLN A 40 -6.62 -10.54 -4.70
CA GLN A 40 -6.71 -9.10 -4.99
C GLN A 40 -5.42 -8.38 -4.63
N GLN A 41 -4.79 -8.74 -3.52
CA GLN A 41 -3.49 -8.21 -3.14
C GLN A 41 -2.39 -8.59 -4.16
N VAL A 42 -2.37 -9.83 -4.65
CA VAL A 42 -1.42 -10.26 -5.69
C VAL A 42 -1.63 -9.48 -6.98
N ILE A 43 -2.88 -9.39 -7.46
CA ILE A 43 -3.22 -8.62 -8.68
C ILE A 43 -2.77 -7.16 -8.53
N PHE A 44 -3.04 -6.53 -7.38
CA PHE A 44 -2.58 -5.18 -7.15
C PHE A 44 -1.05 -5.06 -7.26
N GLN A 45 -0.28 -5.99 -6.69
CA GLN A 45 1.18 -5.94 -6.79
C GLN A 45 1.67 -6.10 -8.24
N GLU A 46 1.06 -7.00 -9.01
CA GLU A 46 1.41 -7.19 -10.43
C GLU A 46 1.12 -5.92 -11.25
N GLU A 47 -0.05 -5.32 -11.07
CA GLU A 47 -0.44 -4.09 -11.77
C GLU A 47 0.40 -2.89 -11.32
N TYR A 48 0.72 -2.80 -10.03
CA TYR A 48 1.60 -1.76 -9.49
C TYR A 48 3.00 -1.85 -10.08
N LEU A 49 3.54 -3.06 -10.24
CA LEU A 49 4.82 -3.30 -10.90
C LEU A 49 4.77 -2.96 -12.39
N ARG A 50 3.71 -3.38 -13.10
CA ARG A 50 3.51 -3.06 -14.53
C ARG A 50 3.41 -1.56 -14.78
N ALA A 51 2.78 -0.83 -13.87
CA ALA A 51 2.65 0.63 -13.95
C ALA A 51 3.98 1.38 -13.72
N GLY A 52 5.05 0.70 -13.30
CA GLY A 52 6.32 1.35 -12.96
C GLY A 52 6.18 2.31 -11.79
N ALA A 53 5.25 2.04 -10.86
CA ALA A 53 4.97 2.92 -9.75
C ALA A 53 6.17 2.97 -8.77
N PRO A 54 6.35 4.08 -8.02
CA PRO A 54 7.48 4.27 -7.11
C PRO A 54 7.62 3.14 -6.08
N ASP A 55 8.82 2.86 -5.59
CA ASP A 55 8.98 1.87 -4.54
C ASP A 55 8.25 2.28 -3.25
N ARG A 56 7.51 1.32 -2.69
CA ARG A 56 6.79 1.46 -1.42
C ARG A 56 7.74 1.08 -0.28
N ILE A 57 7.98 1.97 0.69
CA ILE A 57 8.76 1.67 1.89
C ILE A 57 8.09 0.56 2.73
N ASN A 58 6.75 0.44 2.64
CA ASN A 58 5.96 -0.44 3.49
C ASN A 58 5.42 -1.71 2.79
N ARG A 59 6.21 -2.32 1.89
CA ARG A 59 5.76 -3.51 1.12
C ARG A 59 5.45 -4.73 2.00
N LEU A 60 6.09 -4.86 3.17
CA LEU A 60 5.99 -6.02 4.06
C LEU A 60 5.20 -5.76 5.36
N ALA A 61 5.20 -4.54 5.92
CA ALA A 61 4.59 -4.31 7.23
C ALA A 61 3.06 -4.13 7.18
N LEU A 62 2.48 -3.77 6.02
CA LEU A 62 1.02 -3.68 5.86
C LEU A 62 0.32 -5.04 5.73
N GLY A 63 0.97 -6.01 5.08
CA GLY A 63 0.43 -7.37 4.94
C GLY A 63 0.41 -8.15 6.25
N LEU A 64 1.42 -7.94 7.12
CA LEU A 64 1.55 -8.63 8.41
C LEU A 64 0.70 -8.00 9.53
N ALA A 65 0.39 -6.71 9.46
CA ALA A 65 -0.40 -6.02 10.49
C ALA A 65 -1.91 -6.33 10.41
N GLY A 66 -2.43 -6.76 9.25
CA GLY A 66 -3.83 -7.16 9.09
C GLY A 66 -4.18 -8.46 9.82
N ASP A 67 -3.20 -9.31 10.11
CA ASP A 67 -3.42 -10.65 10.71
C ASP A 67 -3.58 -10.62 12.24
N ARG A 68 -3.72 -9.44 12.84
CA ARG A 68 -3.99 -9.23 14.28
C ARG A 68 -5.34 -8.59 14.61
N VAL A 69 -6.19 -8.36 13.61
CA VAL A 69 -7.58 -7.93 13.80
C VAL A 69 -8.48 -9.04 13.27
N ARG A 70 -8.55 -10.14 14.00
CA ARG A 70 -9.53 -11.21 13.79
C ARG A 70 -10.05 -11.71 15.12
#